data_AF-A0A7J7R7C6-F1
#
_entry.id   AF-A0A7J7R7C6-F1
#
_cell.length_a   1.000
_cell.length_b   1.000
_cell.length_c   1.000
_cell.angle_alpha   90.00
_cell.angle_beta   90.00
_cell.angle_gamma   90.00
#
_symmetry.space_group_name_H-M   'P 1'
#
loop_
_entity.id
_entity.type
_entity.pdbx_description
1 polymer ?
#
loop_
_entity_poly.entity_id
_entity_poly.type
_entity_poly.pdbx_seq_one_letter_code
_entity_poly.pdbx_strand_id
1 'polypeptide(L)'
;MASPFSGALQLTDLDDFIGPSQDCIKPMKVEKKLGRGVAKIHIEDDGTYFQVSQDGGTRKLERAKISLDDCLACSGCVTSAETVLITQQSHEELRKILDANKTAAPGQQKLVVISVSPQSSASLAARFQLNPTDTAKKLTAFFKKLGAHYVFDTAFSRNFSLLESQREFVRRFREQASSKQALPMLASACPGWICYAEKTHGSAIIPYISTAKSPQQVMGSLVKDFFAQQQHVTPDKIHHVTVMPCYDKKLEASRPDFFSQEHQTRDVDCVITTGVGPAALSPCTSRSRAQSGIA
;
A
#
# COMPACT_ATOMS: atom_id res chain seq x y z
N MET A 1 14.19 -30.46 30.01
CA MET A 1 13.21 -30.64 28.92
C MET A 1 13.68 -29.80 27.75
N ALA A 2 14.03 -30.45 26.65
CA ALA A 2 14.79 -29.87 25.53
C ALA A 2 13.86 -29.14 24.53
N SER A 3 14.35 -28.01 24.02
CA SER A 3 13.75 -27.21 22.95
C SER A 3 13.84 -27.93 21.59
N PRO A 4 12.79 -27.97 20.75
CA PRO A 4 12.81 -28.64 19.46
C PRO A 4 13.05 -27.65 18.30
N PHE A 5 14.12 -26.87 18.33
CA PHE A 5 14.55 -26.08 17.16
C PHE A 5 15.99 -26.39 16.78
N SER A 6 16.17 -26.81 15.53
CA SER A 6 17.42 -27.23 14.90
C SER A 6 18.40 -26.05 14.77
N GLY A 7 19.60 -26.21 15.33
CA GLY A 7 20.66 -25.20 15.40
C GLY A 7 21.58 -25.20 14.18
N ALA A 8 21.09 -24.79 13.02
CA ALA A 8 21.93 -24.57 11.84
C ALA A 8 21.41 -23.40 10.98
N LEU A 9 21.59 -22.17 11.48
CA LEU A 9 21.77 -20.90 10.75
C LEU A 9 21.62 -19.75 11.75
N GLN A 10 22.57 -19.65 12.69
CA GLN A 10 22.82 -18.39 13.38
C GLN A 10 23.49 -17.45 12.38
N LEU A 11 22.72 -16.55 11.78
CA LEU A 11 23.27 -15.28 11.30
C LEU A 11 23.56 -14.46 12.56
N THR A 12 24.82 -14.51 12.97
CA THR A 12 25.39 -13.68 14.03
C THR A 12 25.19 -12.20 13.73
N ASP A 13 24.74 -11.46 14.76
CA ASP A 13 24.89 -10.02 14.96
C ASP A 13 24.28 -9.07 13.91
N LEU A 14 22.94 -9.00 13.89
CA LEU A 14 22.21 -7.79 13.48
C LEU A 14 21.12 -7.48 14.51
N ASP A 15 21.54 -7.32 15.77
CA ASP A 15 20.74 -6.67 16.81
C ASP A 15 20.71 -5.15 16.53
N ASP A 16 19.91 -4.75 15.54
CA ASP A 16 19.47 -3.35 15.33
C ASP A 16 18.36 -2.96 16.34
N PHE A 17 18.34 -3.59 17.51
CA PHE A 17 17.49 -3.21 18.64
C PHE A 17 18.05 -1.93 19.27
N ILE A 18 17.77 -0.80 18.63
CA ILE A 18 17.85 0.50 19.30
C ILE A 18 16.74 0.46 20.35
N GLY A 19 17.13 0.42 21.64
CA GLY A 19 16.20 0.35 22.76
C GLY A 19 15.08 1.39 22.65
N PRO A 20 13.92 1.17 23.30
CA PRO A 20 12.71 1.95 23.06
C PRO A 20 12.98 3.44 23.31
N SER A 21 13.22 4.19 22.23
CA SER A 21 13.23 5.65 22.32
C SER A 21 11.78 6.05 22.57
N GLN A 22 11.51 6.53 23.77
CA GLN A 22 10.19 7.00 24.21
C GLN A 22 9.67 8.22 23.42
N ASP A 23 10.32 8.62 22.33
CA ASP A 23 10.03 9.83 21.56
C ASP A 23 9.90 9.57 20.05
N CYS A 24 9.23 8.47 19.67
CA CYS A 24 8.89 8.16 18.26
C CYS A 24 7.75 9.01 17.69
N ILE A 25 7.25 9.98 18.44
CA ILE A 25 6.30 10.98 17.95
C ILE A 25 7.11 12.25 17.74
N LYS A 26 7.64 12.48 16.53
CA LYS A 26 8.02 13.83 16.12
C LYS A 26 6.70 14.57 15.91
N PRO A 27 6.27 15.47 16.82
CA PRO A 27 5.09 16.26 16.54
C PRO A 27 5.40 17.02 15.27
N MET A 28 4.49 17.00 14.29
CA MET A 28 4.51 17.97 13.21
C MET A 28 4.78 19.34 13.85
N LYS A 29 5.96 19.92 13.60
CA LYS A 29 6.31 21.24 14.11
C LYS A 29 5.44 22.23 13.36
N VAL A 30 4.20 22.39 13.81
CA VAL A 30 3.37 23.50 13.42
C VAL A 30 4.04 24.70 14.04
N GLU A 31 4.67 25.55 13.23
CA GLU A 31 5.09 26.88 13.65
C GLU A 31 3.84 27.67 14.05
N LYS A 32 3.38 27.46 15.29
CA LYS A 32 2.38 28.32 15.91
C LYS A 32 3.06 29.65 16.19
N LYS A 33 3.05 30.55 15.21
CA LYS A 33 3.23 31.97 15.52
C LYS A 33 2.09 32.35 16.47
N LEU A 34 2.43 32.95 17.62
CA LEU A 34 1.46 33.38 18.62
C LEU A 34 0.47 34.36 17.98
N GLY A 35 -0.67 33.84 17.54
CA GLY A 35 -1.88 34.57 17.23
C GLY A 35 -3.01 33.89 17.98
N ARG A 36 -3.49 34.50 19.06
CA ARG A 36 -4.69 34.06 19.77
C ARG A 36 -5.89 34.23 18.81
N GLY A 37 -6.45 33.13 18.31
CA GLY A 37 -7.75 33.18 17.63
C GLY A 37 -8.03 32.01 16.70
N VAL A 38 -9.30 31.59 16.66
CA VAL A 38 -9.84 30.67 15.65
C VAL A 38 -9.68 31.35 14.28
N ALA A 39 -8.78 30.83 13.45
CA ALA A 39 -8.57 31.38 12.12
C ALA A 39 -9.63 30.86 11.15
N LYS A 40 -10.25 31.75 10.37
CA LYS A 40 -11.19 31.35 9.31
C LYS A 40 -10.38 30.86 8.10
N ILE A 41 -10.68 29.64 7.65
CA ILE A 41 -10.09 29.08 6.42
C ILE A 41 -11.07 29.35 5.28
N HIS A 42 -10.64 30.07 4.26
CA HIS A 42 -11.36 30.24 3.01
C HIS A 42 -10.78 29.27 1.96
N ILE A 43 -11.66 28.56 1.27
CA ILE A 43 -11.30 27.72 0.12
C ILE A 43 -11.79 28.46 -1.12
N GLU A 44 -10.89 28.74 -2.05
CA GLU A 44 -11.22 29.32 -3.36
C GLU A 44 -11.69 28.24 -4.34
N ASP A 45 -12.35 28.64 -5.44
CA ASP A 45 -12.86 27.71 -6.46
C ASP A 45 -11.74 26.92 -7.17
N ASP A 46 -10.48 27.39 -7.09
CA ASP A 46 -9.29 26.71 -7.58
C ASP A 46 -8.72 25.66 -6.59
N GLY A 47 -9.36 25.48 -5.43
CA GLY A 47 -8.97 24.55 -4.37
C GLY A 47 -7.80 25.03 -3.52
N THR A 48 -7.41 26.30 -3.62
CA THR A 48 -6.40 26.89 -2.74
C THR A 48 -6.99 27.31 -1.40
N TYR A 49 -6.22 27.10 -0.33
CA TYR A 49 -6.63 27.38 1.04
C TYR A 49 -5.98 28.69 1.50
N PHE A 50 -6.78 29.61 2.02
CA PHE A 50 -6.33 30.86 2.63
C PHE A 50 -6.73 30.91 4.09
N GLN A 51 -5.81 31.34 4.94
CA GLN A 51 -6.11 31.71 6.31
C GLN A 51 -6.42 33.21 6.33
N VAL A 52 -7.60 33.57 6.82
CA VAL A 52 -8.00 34.97 7.04
C VAL A 52 -7.77 35.32 8.50
N SER A 53 -6.86 36.26 8.75
CA SER A 53 -6.61 36.84 10.07
C SER A 53 -7.77 37.74 10.50
N GLN A 54 -7.90 37.98 11.81
CA GLN A 54 -8.93 38.89 12.34
C GLN A 54 -8.81 40.32 11.78
N ASP A 55 -7.60 40.70 11.35
CA ASP A 55 -7.28 42.03 10.79
C ASP A 55 -7.56 42.14 9.28
N GLY A 56 -8.22 41.14 8.67
CA GLY A 56 -8.53 41.12 7.23
C GLY A 56 -7.37 40.69 6.32
N GLY A 57 -6.18 40.43 6.88
CA GLY A 57 -5.04 39.90 6.12
C GLY A 57 -5.27 38.45 5.67
N THR A 58 -5.07 38.17 4.39
CA THR A 58 -5.17 36.82 3.81
C THR A 58 -3.79 36.20 3.62
N ARG A 59 -3.57 34.99 4.13
CA ARG A 59 -2.34 34.21 3.93
C ARG A 59 -2.65 32.91 3.20
N LYS A 60 -1.99 32.68 2.06
CA LYS A 60 -2.06 31.38 1.37
C LYS A 60 -1.44 30.30 2.24
N LEU A 61 -2.20 29.24 2.54
CA LEU A 61 -1.71 28.08 3.25
C LEU A 61 -0.90 27.22 2.29
N GLU A 62 0.29 26.81 2.74
CA GLU A 62 1.10 25.88 1.97
C GLU A 62 0.45 24.50 1.98
N ARG A 63 0.44 23.86 0.82
CA ARG A 63 -0.01 22.47 0.70
C ARG A 63 0.92 21.60 1.53
N ALA A 64 0.38 20.93 2.55
CA ALA A 64 1.14 19.95 3.32
C ALA A 64 1.75 18.92 2.35
N LYS A 65 3.09 18.85 2.34
CA LYS A 65 3.83 17.83 1.62
C LYS A 65 4.09 16.71 2.62
N ILE A 66 3.55 15.54 2.34
CA ILE A 66 3.78 14.33 3.13
C ILE A 66 5.02 13.65 2.55
N SER A 67 6.10 13.60 3.31
CA SER A 67 7.30 12.81 2.99
C SER A 67 7.08 11.33 3.29
N LEU A 68 8.01 10.46 2.86
CA LEU A 68 7.95 9.04 3.22
C LEU A 68 8.00 8.88 4.75
N ASP A 69 8.76 9.72 5.44
CA ASP A 69 8.87 9.75 6.91
C ASP A 69 7.57 10.20 7.60
N ASP A 70 6.76 11.03 6.92
CA ASP A 70 5.43 11.47 7.40
C ASP A 70 4.34 10.41 7.13
N CYS A 71 4.51 9.61 6.05
CA CYS A 71 3.61 8.50 5.73
C CYS A 71 3.87 7.30 6.64
N LEU A 72 5.14 7.03 6.93
CA LEU A 72 5.60 6.12 7.96
C LEU A 72 5.50 6.83 9.30
N ALA A 73 4.29 7.26 9.70
CA ALA A 73 4.02 8.06 10.91
C ALA A 73 4.59 7.48 12.22
N CYS A 74 5.22 6.31 12.18
CA CYS A 74 6.31 5.97 13.04
C CYS A 74 7.68 6.29 12.42
N SER A 75 8.21 7.50 12.61
CA SER A 75 9.63 7.76 12.42
C SER A 75 10.42 6.97 13.48
N GLY A 76 10.61 5.67 13.23
CA GLY A 76 11.21 4.67 14.12
C GLY A 76 10.42 3.34 14.25
N CYS A 77 9.26 3.15 13.61
CA CYS A 77 8.72 1.79 13.46
C CYS A 77 9.34 1.08 12.25
N VAL A 78 9.86 1.77 11.23
CA VAL A 78 10.42 1.11 10.05
C VAL A 78 11.92 0.89 10.23
N THR A 79 12.36 -0.37 10.21
CA THR A 79 13.77 -0.75 10.30
C THR A 79 14.49 -0.52 8.97
N SER A 80 15.83 -0.49 9.00
CA SER A 80 16.66 -0.44 7.79
C SER A 80 16.30 -1.58 6.82
N ALA A 81 16.04 -2.78 7.35
CA ALA A 81 15.60 -3.93 6.57
C ALA A 81 14.20 -3.72 5.93
N GLU A 82 13.25 -3.17 6.68
CA GLU A 82 11.91 -2.86 6.17
C GLU A 82 11.95 -1.79 5.06
N THR A 83 12.88 -0.82 5.15
CA THR A 83 13.12 0.19 4.10
C THR A 83 13.63 -0.45 2.80
N VAL A 84 14.52 -1.44 2.90
CA VAL A 84 14.98 -2.20 1.73
C VAL A 84 13.82 -2.96 1.08
N LEU A 85 12.96 -3.61 1.87
CA LEU A 85 11.78 -4.33 1.36
C LEU A 85 10.79 -3.40 0.64
N ILE A 86 10.58 -2.18 1.15
CA ILE A 86 9.77 -1.15 0.49
C ILE A 86 10.39 -0.74 -0.86
N THR A 87 11.71 -0.60 -0.90
CA THR A 87 12.42 -0.10 -2.08
C THR A 87 12.48 -1.16 -3.19
N GLN A 88 12.62 -2.43 -2.82
CA GLN A 88 12.60 -3.57 -3.75
C GLN A 88 11.26 -3.70 -4.50
N GLN A 89 10.16 -3.30 -3.88
CA GLN A 89 8.85 -3.30 -4.51
C GLN A 89 8.64 -2.01 -5.31
N SER A 90 8.75 -2.07 -6.63
CA SER A 90 8.70 -0.87 -7.46
C SER A 90 8.17 -1.14 -8.87
N HIS A 91 8.01 -0.07 -9.64
CA HIS A 91 7.69 -0.16 -11.06
C HIS A 91 8.82 -0.83 -11.87
N GLU A 92 10.06 -0.77 -11.38
CA GLU A 92 11.20 -1.48 -12.00
C GLU A 92 11.03 -2.99 -11.84
N GLU A 93 10.52 -3.46 -10.70
CA GLU A 93 10.27 -4.89 -10.49
C GLU A 93 9.17 -5.42 -11.43
N LEU A 94 8.08 -4.65 -11.59
CA LEU A 94 7.08 -4.95 -12.62
C LEU A 94 7.71 -4.97 -14.02
N ARG A 95 8.60 -4.01 -14.33
CA ARG A 95 9.28 -3.95 -15.63
C ARG A 95 10.13 -5.20 -15.87
N LYS A 96 10.91 -5.64 -14.88
CA LYS A 96 11.75 -6.85 -14.98
C LYS A 96 10.92 -8.09 -15.33
N ILE A 97 9.79 -8.30 -14.64
CA ILE A 97 8.91 -9.44 -14.93
C ILE A 97 8.28 -9.34 -16.31
N LEU A 98 7.84 -8.14 -16.71
CA LEU A 98 7.29 -7.92 -18.05
C LEU A 98 8.33 -8.15 -19.16
N ASP A 99 9.57 -7.72 -18.96
CA ASP A 99 10.64 -7.90 -19.93
C ASP A 99 11.12 -9.36 -19.98
N ALA A 100 11.19 -10.06 -18.83
CA ALA A 100 11.44 -11.49 -18.77
C ALA A 100 10.35 -12.29 -19.51
N ASN A 101 9.08 -11.89 -19.40
CA ASN A 101 8.00 -12.52 -20.14
C ASN A 101 8.11 -12.35 -21.66
N LYS A 102 8.72 -11.26 -22.16
CA LYS A 102 8.90 -11.04 -23.61
C LYS A 102 9.91 -12.00 -24.23
N THR A 103 10.92 -12.42 -23.47
CA THR A 103 11.99 -13.30 -23.93
C THR A 103 11.78 -14.76 -23.54
N ALA A 104 10.86 -15.03 -22.61
CA ALA A 104 10.51 -16.38 -22.18
C ALA A 104 9.84 -17.20 -23.29
N ALA A 105 10.15 -18.50 -23.34
CA ALA A 105 9.50 -19.42 -24.25
C ALA A 105 8.00 -19.58 -23.92
N PRO A 106 7.16 -19.97 -24.89
CA PRO A 106 5.76 -20.31 -24.64
C PRO A 106 5.65 -21.34 -23.50
N GLY A 107 4.84 -21.05 -22.49
CA GLY A 107 4.66 -21.88 -21.29
C GLY A 107 5.61 -21.57 -20.12
N GLN A 108 6.62 -20.71 -20.30
CA GLN A 108 7.49 -20.22 -19.22
C GLN A 108 7.12 -18.82 -18.71
N GLN A 109 6.17 -18.16 -19.37
CA GLN A 109 5.70 -16.83 -19.00
C GLN A 109 4.88 -16.87 -17.71
N LYS A 110 5.03 -15.85 -16.88
CA LYS A 110 4.14 -15.64 -15.73
C LYS A 110 2.88 -14.90 -16.15
N LEU A 111 1.74 -15.29 -15.60
CA LEU A 111 0.50 -14.55 -15.73
C LEU A 111 0.55 -13.29 -14.85
N VAL A 112 0.71 -12.13 -15.48
CA VAL A 112 0.80 -10.85 -14.77
C VAL A 112 -0.61 -10.29 -14.52
N VAL A 113 -0.99 -10.17 -13.25
CA VAL A 113 -2.28 -9.63 -12.80
C VAL A 113 -2.04 -8.34 -12.04
N ILE A 114 -2.75 -7.27 -12.40
CA ILE A 114 -2.63 -5.97 -11.73
C ILE A 114 -3.95 -5.60 -11.06
N SER A 115 -3.94 -5.41 -9.74
CA SER A 115 -5.13 -4.99 -8.98
C SER A 115 -4.98 -3.54 -8.53
N VAL A 116 -5.85 -2.65 -9.01
CA VAL A 116 -5.80 -1.22 -8.74
C VAL A 116 -6.75 -0.86 -7.61
N SER A 117 -6.27 -0.08 -6.63
CA SER A 117 -7.15 0.37 -5.55
C SER A 117 -8.08 1.51 -5.97
N PRO A 118 -9.31 1.58 -5.42
CA PRO A 118 -10.21 2.70 -5.66
C PRO A 118 -9.59 4.06 -5.32
N GLN A 119 -8.79 4.12 -4.25
CA GLN A 119 -8.11 5.36 -3.85
C GLN A 119 -7.02 5.77 -4.85
N SER A 120 -6.27 4.81 -5.38
CA SER A 120 -5.28 5.06 -6.44
C SER A 120 -5.96 5.58 -7.70
N SER A 121 -7.06 4.94 -8.11
CA SER A 121 -7.87 5.36 -9.26
C SER A 121 -8.43 6.77 -9.06
N ALA A 122 -9.04 7.05 -7.90
CA ALA A 122 -9.59 8.37 -7.58
C ALA A 122 -8.50 9.46 -7.56
N SER A 123 -7.33 9.17 -6.97
CA SER A 123 -6.21 10.12 -6.94
C SER A 123 -5.71 10.46 -8.35
N LEU A 124 -5.64 9.45 -9.24
CA LEU A 124 -5.22 9.66 -10.63
C LEU A 124 -6.30 10.39 -11.43
N ALA A 125 -7.58 10.10 -11.17
CA ALA A 125 -8.71 10.80 -11.77
C ALA A 125 -8.66 12.30 -11.45
N ALA A 126 -8.48 12.66 -10.18
CA ALA A 126 -8.31 14.05 -9.76
C ALA A 126 -7.06 14.70 -10.40
N ARG A 127 -5.93 13.97 -10.44
CA ARG A 127 -4.66 14.50 -10.97
C ARG A 127 -4.71 14.80 -12.47
N PHE A 128 -5.42 13.98 -13.24
CA PHE A 128 -5.55 14.11 -14.70
C PHE A 128 -6.85 14.77 -15.14
N GLN A 129 -7.68 15.24 -14.19
CA GLN A 129 -8.98 15.87 -14.47
C GLN A 129 -9.89 14.98 -15.31
N LEU A 130 -9.94 13.70 -14.96
CA LEU A 130 -10.74 12.68 -15.61
C LEU A 130 -11.86 12.23 -14.69
N ASN A 131 -12.98 11.77 -15.27
CA ASN A 131 -13.99 11.07 -14.49
C ASN A 131 -13.49 9.65 -14.10
N PRO A 132 -14.06 9.03 -13.05
CA PRO A 132 -13.60 7.71 -12.58
C PRO A 132 -13.63 6.60 -13.64
N THR A 133 -14.65 6.60 -14.51
CA THR A 133 -14.82 5.59 -15.56
C THR A 133 -13.72 5.69 -16.62
N ASP A 134 -13.41 6.89 -17.08
CA ASP A 134 -12.35 7.12 -18.05
C ASP A 134 -10.96 6.88 -17.46
N THR A 135 -10.76 7.20 -16.18
CA THR A 135 -9.53 6.83 -15.47
C THR A 135 -9.36 5.31 -15.42
N ALA A 136 -10.39 4.56 -15.03
CA ALA A 136 -10.33 3.10 -15.00
C ALA A 136 -10.02 2.50 -16.38
N LYS A 137 -10.66 3.00 -17.44
CA LYS A 137 -10.39 2.58 -18.84
C LYS A 137 -8.95 2.88 -19.25
N LYS A 138 -8.46 4.10 -18.98
CA LYS A 138 -7.09 4.51 -19.34
C LYS A 138 -6.04 3.73 -18.57
N LEU A 139 -6.25 3.47 -17.28
CA LEU A 139 -5.36 2.64 -16.47
C LEU A 139 -5.33 1.20 -16.97
N THR A 140 -6.49 0.64 -17.28
CA THR A 140 -6.59 -0.70 -17.88
C THR A 140 -5.82 -0.77 -19.19
N ALA A 141 -6.06 0.18 -20.11
CA ALA A 141 -5.37 0.23 -21.39
C ALA A 141 -3.84 0.42 -21.23
N PHE A 142 -3.42 1.27 -20.29
CA PHE A 142 -2.01 1.48 -19.97
C PHE A 142 -1.33 0.20 -19.51
N PHE A 143 -1.88 -0.49 -18.51
CA PHE A 143 -1.28 -1.73 -17.99
C PHE A 143 -1.34 -2.88 -18.99
N LYS A 144 -2.42 -3.01 -19.76
CA LYS A 144 -2.51 -3.97 -20.87
C LYS A 144 -1.44 -3.71 -21.92
N LYS A 145 -1.22 -2.45 -22.31
CA LYS A 145 -0.16 -2.04 -23.25
C LYS A 145 1.25 -2.33 -22.71
N LEU A 146 1.44 -2.26 -21.39
CA LEU A 146 2.70 -2.65 -20.77
C LEU A 146 2.96 -4.17 -20.80
N GLY A 147 1.92 -4.99 -20.94
CA GLY A 147 2.00 -6.45 -20.96
C GLY A 147 1.33 -7.15 -19.78
N ALA A 148 0.52 -6.44 -18.98
CA ALA A 148 -0.33 -7.09 -17.98
C ALA A 148 -1.40 -7.94 -18.67
N HIS A 149 -1.65 -9.14 -18.15
CA HIS A 149 -2.64 -10.07 -18.70
C HIS A 149 -4.04 -9.75 -18.16
N TYR A 150 -4.14 -9.32 -16.91
CA TYR A 150 -5.40 -8.94 -16.27
C TYR A 150 -5.25 -7.66 -15.46
N VAL A 151 -6.30 -6.86 -15.42
CA VAL A 151 -6.38 -5.64 -14.60
C VAL A 151 -7.70 -5.69 -13.84
N PHE A 152 -7.64 -5.67 -12.52
CA PHE A 152 -8.78 -5.77 -11.63
C PHE A 152 -8.90 -4.55 -10.70
N ASP A 153 -10.09 -4.35 -10.13
CA ASP A 153 -10.37 -3.33 -9.12
C ASP A 153 -10.48 -4.00 -7.74
N THR A 154 -9.79 -3.47 -6.73
CA THR A 154 -9.87 -3.99 -5.35
C THR A 154 -11.13 -3.55 -4.58
N ALA A 155 -12.04 -2.79 -5.19
CA ALA A 155 -13.38 -2.54 -4.64
C ALA A 155 -14.12 -3.85 -4.35
N PHE A 156 -13.94 -4.86 -5.20
CA PHE A 156 -14.53 -6.18 -5.00
C PHE A 156 -13.99 -6.84 -3.72
N SER A 157 -12.67 -6.92 -3.54
CA SER A 157 -12.05 -7.50 -2.35
C SER A 157 -12.30 -6.68 -1.07
N ARG A 158 -12.51 -5.36 -1.22
CA ARG A 158 -12.93 -4.49 -0.10
C ARG A 158 -14.29 -4.91 0.46
N ASN A 159 -15.24 -5.33 -0.38
CA ASN A 159 -16.55 -5.80 0.09
C ASN A 159 -16.41 -7.07 0.95
N PHE A 160 -15.55 -8.01 0.55
CA PHE A 160 -15.27 -9.21 1.37
C PHE A 160 -14.64 -8.84 2.72
N SER A 161 -13.62 -7.98 2.72
CA SER A 161 -12.99 -7.51 3.96
C SER A 161 -14.01 -6.85 4.90
N LEU A 162 -14.94 -6.06 4.35
CA LEU A 162 -16.03 -5.43 5.12
C LEU A 162 -17.01 -6.47 5.68
N LEU A 163 -17.44 -7.44 4.87
CA LEU A 163 -18.37 -8.49 5.30
C LEU A 163 -17.76 -9.37 6.39
N GLU A 164 -16.49 -9.75 6.28
CA GLU A 164 -15.79 -10.52 7.32
C GLU A 164 -15.62 -9.70 8.61
N SER A 165 -15.26 -8.42 8.50
CA SER A 165 -15.19 -7.52 9.66
C SER A 165 -16.55 -7.36 10.33
N GLN A 166 -17.63 -7.26 9.54
CA GLN A 166 -19.00 -7.17 10.06
C GLN A 166 -19.40 -8.45 10.81
N ARG A 167 -19.14 -9.62 10.22
CA ARG A 167 -19.42 -10.92 10.85
C ARG A 167 -18.67 -11.07 12.17
N GLU A 168 -17.40 -10.69 12.18
CA GLU A 168 -16.57 -10.72 13.38
C GLU A 168 -17.12 -9.76 14.45
N PHE A 169 -17.48 -8.53 14.08
CA PHE A 169 -18.05 -7.56 15.00
C PHE A 169 -19.34 -8.08 15.62
N VAL A 170 -20.27 -8.60 14.82
CA VAL A 170 -21.55 -9.14 15.33
C VAL A 170 -21.31 -10.29 16.30
N ARG A 171 -20.37 -11.19 16.00
CA ARG A 171 -19.98 -12.29 16.89
C ARG A 171 -19.43 -11.76 18.22
N ARG A 172 -18.41 -10.89 18.16
CA ARG A 172 -17.79 -10.28 19.36
C ARG A 172 -18.82 -9.51 20.19
N PHE A 173 -19.69 -8.73 19.56
CA PHE A 173 -20.73 -7.97 20.25
C PHE A 173 -21.72 -8.86 21.01
N ARG A 174 -22.09 -10.03 20.47
CA ARG A 174 -22.94 -11.00 21.17
C ARG A 174 -22.22 -11.65 22.36
N GLU A 175 -20.92 -11.85 22.26
CA GLU A 175 -20.07 -12.48 23.28
C GLU A 175 -19.56 -11.47 24.34
N GLN A 176 -19.93 -10.19 24.26
CA GLN A 176 -19.36 -9.12 25.10
C GLN A 176 -19.59 -9.33 26.61
N ALA A 177 -20.69 -9.99 26.99
CA ALA A 177 -20.98 -10.28 28.39
C ALA A 177 -20.11 -11.43 28.94
N SER A 178 -19.67 -12.35 28.07
CA SER A 178 -18.89 -13.53 28.43
C SER A 178 -17.39 -13.39 28.18
N SER A 179 -16.95 -12.41 27.38
CA SER A 179 -15.55 -12.19 27.04
C SER A 179 -15.16 -10.73 27.21
N LYS A 180 -14.26 -10.48 28.16
CA LYS A 180 -13.67 -9.14 28.39
C LYS A 180 -12.83 -8.64 27.20
N GLN A 181 -12.43 -9.52 26.29
CA GLN A 181 -11.64 -9.19 25.09
C GLN A 181 -12.50 -9.04 23.83
N ALA A 182 -13.82 -9.17 23.96
CA ALA A 182 -14.72 -9.05 22.82
C ALA A 182 -14.73 -7.63 22.24
N LEU A 183 -14.69 -6.60 23.09
CA LEU A 183 -14.79 -5.19 22.69
C LEU A 183 -13.78 -4.32 23.44
N PRO A 184 -13.29 -3.22 22.82
CA PRO A 184 -13.63 -2.74 21.47
C PRO A 184 -13.04 -3.62 20.35
N MET A 185 -13.65 -3.65 19.18
CA MET A 185 -13.04 -4.26 17.98
C MET A 185 -12.35 -3.17 17.15
N LEU A 186 -11.05 -3.35 16.93
CA LEU A 186 -10.21 -2.40 16.21
C LEU A 186 -10.00 -2.86 14.77
N ALA A 187 -10.00 -1.91 13.83
CA ALA A 187 -9.82 -2.23 12.42
C ALA A 187 -8.42 -2.77 12.13
N SER A 188 -8.31 -3.66 11.14
CA SER A 188 -7.06 -4.32 10.75
C SER A 188 -6.54 -3.93 9.36
N ALA A 189 -7.31 -3.19 8.58
CA ALA A 189 -7.03 -2.99 7.15
C ALA A 189 -5.83 -2.06 6.85
N CYS A 190 -5.41 -1.24 7.82
CA CYS A 190 -4.32 -0.27 7.68
C CYS A 190 -3.01 -0.87 8.21
N PRO A 191 -2.00 -1.13 7.36
CA PRO A 191 -0.77 -1.79 7.82
C PRO A 191 0.07 -0.89 8.73
N GLY A 192 0.09 0.43 8.53
CA GLY A 192 0.78 1.36 9.44
C GLY A 192 0.21 1.29 10.86
N TRP A 193 -1.11 1.20 11.00
CA TRP A 193 -1.76 0.96 12.29
C TRP A 193 -1.37 -0.38 12.89
N ILE A 194 -1.37 -1.46 12.11
CA ILE A 194 -0.96 -2.79 12.60
C ILE A 194 0.49 -2.78 13.09
N CYS A 195 1.42 -2.21 12.32
CA CYS A 195 2.82 -2.09 12.71
C CYS A 195 2.98 -1.27 14.01
N TYR A 196 2.27 -0.16 14.15
CA TYR A 196 2.24 0.64 15.36
C TYR A 196 1.69 -0.15 16.56
N ALA A 197 0.56 -0.83 16.38
CA ALA A 197 -0.10 -1.62 17.40
C ALA A 197 0.81 -2.75 17.91
N GLU A 198 1.46 -3.49 17.01
CA GLU A 198 2.40 -4.57 17.36
C GLU A 198 3.64 -4.06 18.08
N LYS A 199 4.27 -2.97 17.58
CA LYS A 199 5.55 -2.46 18.10
C LYS A 199 5.39 -1.66 19.39
N THR A 200 4.30 -0.90 19.55
CA THR A 200 4.12 0.00 20.69
C THR A 200 3.28 -0.61 21.80
N HIS A 201 2.23 -1.37 21.46
CA HIS A 201 1.23 -1.82 22.43
C HIS A 201 1.20 -3.34 22.62
N GLY A 202 1.70 -4.10 21.63
CA GLY A 202 1.85 -5.55 21.70
C GLY A 202 0.59 -6.28 22.15
N SER A 203 0.74 -7.21 23.08
CA SER A 203 -0.35 -8.07 23.58
C SER A 203 -1.51 -7.33 24.22
N ALA A 204 -1.34 -6.06 24.62
CA ALA A 204 -2.42 -5.26 25.21
C ALA A 204 -3.51 -4.89 24.19
N ILE A 205 -3.12 -4.70 22.91
CA ILE A 205 -4.04 -4.23 21.86
C ILE A 205 -4.34 -5.31 20.81
N ILE A 206 -3.39 -6.22 20.53
CA ILE A 206 -3.51 -7.23 19.47
C ILE A 206 -4.80 -8.06 19.57
N PRO A 207 -5.26 -8.53 20.75
CA PRO A 207 -6.51 -9.30 20.87
C PRO A 207 -7.76 -8.55 20.39
N TYR A 208 -7.73 -7.22 20.42
CA TYR A 208 -8.85 -6.37 20.01
C TYR A 208 -8.87 -6.08 18.50
N ILE A 209 -7.78 -6.36 17.78
CA ILE A 209 -7.70 -6.16 16.34
C ILE A 209 -8.53 -7.22 15.63
N SER A 210 -9.28 -6.80 14.61
CA SER A 210 -10.03 -7.69 13.73
C SER A 210 -9.12 -8.70 13.04
N THR A 211 -9.57 -9.95 12.97
CA THR A 211 -8.86 -11.01 12.24
C THR A 211 -9.09 -10.94 10.72
N ALA A 212 -9.97 -10.06 10.25
CA ALA A 212 -10.22 -9.88 8.84
C ALA A 212 -8.96 -9.37 8.12
N LYS A 213 -8.59 -10.01 7.00
CA LYS A 213 -7.52 -9.54 6.13
C LYS A 213 -7.88 -8.18 5.51
N SER A 214 -6.87 -7.36 5.21
CA SER A 214 -7.09 -6.11 4.47
C SER A 214 -7.56 -6.39 3.04
N PRO A 215 -8.20 -5.41 2.36
CA PRO A 215 -8.63 -5.57 0.96
C PRO A 215 -7.50 -5.97 0.00
N GLN A 216 -6.26 -5.56 0.27
CA GLN A 216 -5.10 -5.98 -0.52
C GLN A 216 -4.87 -7.48 -0.40
N GLN A 217 -4.81 -7.99 0.83
CA GLN A 217 -4.50 -9.39 1.08
C GLN A 217 -5.68 -10.30 0.74
N VAL A 218 -6.93 -9.84 0.93
CA VAL A 218 -8.10 -10.53 0.39
C VAL A 218 -8.00 -10.64 -1.13
N MET A 219 -7.62 -9.56 -1.84
CA MET A 219 -7.42 -9.64 -3.29
C MET A 219 -6.31 -10.61 -3.65
N GLY A 220 -5.20 -10.61 -2.89
CA GLY A 220 -4.10 -11.55 -3.08
C GLY A 220 -4.56 -13.00 -2.98
N SER A 221 -5.30 -13.35 -1.93
CA SER A 221 -5.89 -14.69 -1.78
C SER A 221 -6.87 -15.01 -2.92
N LEU A 222 -7.75 -14.09 -3.32
CA LEU A 222 -8.68 -14.32 -4.45
C LEU A 222 -7.94 -14.55 -5.78
N VAL A 223 -6.86 -13.81 -6.03
CA VAL A 223 -6.07 -13.94 -7.27
C VAL A 223 -5.24 -15.21 -7.27
N LYS A 224 -4.61 -15.56 -6.15
CA LYS A 224 -3.68 -16.68 -6.04
C LYS A 224 -4.38 -18.01 -5.80
N ASP A 225 -5.62 -18.01 -5.31
CA ASP A 225 -6.41 -19.23 -5.12
C ASP A 225 -7.50 -19.34 -6.20
N PHE A 226 -8.63 -18.67 -5.98
CA PHE A 226 -9.81 -18.80 -6.84
C PHE A 226 -9.52 -18.50 -8.32
N PHE A 227 -8.86 -17.38 -8.61
CA PHE A 227 -8.55 -17.00 -9.99
C PHE A 227 -7.47 -17.90 -10.61
N ALA A 228 -6.49 -18.38 -9.84
CA ALA A 228 -5.48 -19.32 -10.34
C ALA A 228 -6.12 -20.64 -10.80
N GLN A 229 -7.06 -21.17 -10.00
CA GLN A 229 -7.85 -22.34 -10.36
C GLN A 229 -8.67 -22.11 -11.64
N GLN A 230 -9.32 -20.94 -11.77
CA GLN A 230 -10.06 -20.57 -12.98
C GLN A 230 -9.19 -20.47 -14.23
N GLN A 231 -7.92 -20.07 -14.08
CA GLN A 231 -6.96 -19.99 -15.17
C GLN A 231 -6.21 -21.31 -15.41
N HIS A 232 -6.50 -22.36 -14.64
CA HIS A 232 -5.82 -23.66 -14.68
C HIS A 232 -4.29 -23.54 -14.51
N VAL A 233 -3.84 -22.64 -13.63
CA VAL A 233 -2.43 -22.45 -13.30
C VAL A 233 -2.22 -22.55 -11.80
N THR A 234 -1.01 -22.90 -11.40
CA THR A 234 -0.60 -22.88 -9.99
C THR A 234 -0.31 -21.45 -9.53
N PRO A 235 -0.41 -21.13 -8.23
CA PRO A 235 -0.28 -19.75 -7.73
C PRO A 235 1.07 -19.09 -8.05
N ASP A 236 2.15 -19.87 -8.13
CA ASP A 236 3.51 -19.42 -8.47
C ASP A 236 3.66 -18.93 -9.92
N LYS A 237 2.76 -19.36 -10.80
CA LYS A 237 2.70 -18.91 -12.20
C LYS A 237 2.04 -17.55 -12.35
N ILE A 238 1.34 -17.06 -11.32
CA ILE A 238 0.78 -15.72 -11.31
C ILE A 238 1.79 -14.77 -10.68
N HIS A 239 2.03 -13.62 -11.32
CA HIS A 239 2.69 -12.49 -10.69
C HIS A 239 1.65 -11.41 -10.40
N HIS A 240 1.24 -11.30 -9.15
CA HIS A 240 0.19 -10.39 -8.70
C HIS A 240 0.80 -9.09 -8.19
N VAL A 241 0.47 -8.01 -8.89
CA VAL A 241 0.90 -6.65 -8.55
C VAL A 241 -0.29 -5.84 -8.10
N THR A 242 -0.13 -5.03 -7.05
CA THR A 242 -1.18 -4.11 -6.61
C THR A 242 -0.75 -2.66 -6.76
N VAL A 243 -1.69 -1.78 -7.13
CA VAL A 243 -1.46 -0.34 -7.22
C VAL A 243 -2.17 0.35 -6.05
N MET A 244 -1.39 0.81 -5.07
CA MET A 244 -1.88 1.26 -3.78
C MET A 244 -1.56 2.75 -3.51
N PRO A 245 -2.32 3.43 -2.65
CA PRO A 245 -2.09 4.83 -2.32
C PRO A 245 -1.09 5.01 -1.16
N CYS A 246 -0.51 3.93 -0.63
CA CYS A 246 0.22 3.92 0.63
C CYS A 246 1.47 3.04 0.53
N TYR A 247 2.58 3.47 1.15
CA TYR A 247 3.82 2.70 1.20
C TYR A 247 3.76 1.51 2.15
N ASP A 248 3.01 1.61 3.26
CA ASP A 248 2.86 0.50 4.23
C ASP A 248 2.23 -0.74 3.61
N LYS A 249 1.53 -0.58 2.47
CA LYS A 249 1.01 -1.72 1.70
C LYS A 249 2.13 -2.58 1.12
N LYS A 250 3.31 -2.03 0.87
CA LYS A 250 4.52 -2.80 0.53
C LYS A 250 4.99 -3.64 1.71
N LEU A 251 5.02 -3.05 2.92
CA LEU A 251 5.37 -3.78 4.14
C LEU A 251 4.38 -4.92 4.40
N GLU A 252 3.09 -4.66 4.22
CA GLU A 252 2.05 -5.68 4.33
C GLU A 252 2.29 -6.85 3.36
N ALA A 253 2.62 -6.58 2.09
CA ALA A 253 2.91 -7.62 1.10
C ALA A 253 4.18 -8.44 1.43
N SER A 254 5.14 -7.83 2.12
CA SER A 254 6.38 -8.50 2.53
C SER A 254 6.24 -9.37 3.78
N ARG A 255 5.12 -9.31 4.51
CA ARG A 255 4.95 -10.12 5.73
C ARG A 255 5.09 -11.62 5.45
N PRO A 256 5.77 -12.38 6.32
CA PRO A 256 5.86 -13.84 6.21
C PRO A 256 4.50 -14.53 6.23
N ASP A 257 3.52 -13.96 6.94
CA ASP A 257 2.15 -14.49 7.07
C ASP A 257 1.42 -14.66 5.73
N PHE A 258 1.86 -13.95 4.69
CA PHE A 258 1.27 -13.99 3.35
C PHE A 258 2.19 -14.66 2.32
N PHE A 259 3.17 -15.45 2.78
CA PHE A 259 4.01 -16.30 1.94
C PHE A 259 3.56 -17.76 2.03
N SER A 260 3.18 -18.35 0.90
CA SER A 260 2.89 -19.78 0.80
C SER A 260 4.19 -20.56 0.64
N GLN A 261 4.52 -21.41 1.62
CA GLN A 261 5.66 -22.32 1.55
C GLN A 261 5.44 -23.44 0.51
N GLU A 262 4.20 -23.87 0.31
CA GLU A 262 3.86 -24.93 -0.66
C GLU A 262 4.13 -24.47 -2.09
N HIS A 263 3.69 -23.26 -2.44
CA HIS A 263 3.82 -22.72 -3.78
C HIS A 263 5.01 -21.78 -3.95
N GLN A 264 5.78 -21.52 -2.89
CA GLN A 264 6.93 -20.59 -2.92
C GLN A 264 6.58 -19.21 -3.52
N THR A 265 5.41 -18.67 -3.14
CA THR A 265 4.89 -17.39 -3.67
C THR A 265 4.12 -16.61 -2.62
N ARG A 266 3.94 -15.32 -2.84
CA ARG A 266 3.19 -14.42 -1.96
C ARG A 266 1.76 -14.21 -2.48
N ASP A 267 0.84 -13.88 -1.58
CA ASP A 267 -0.50 -13.39 -1.94
C ASP A 267 -0.40 -12.16 -2.87
N VAL A 268 0.56 -11.27 -2.58
CA VAL A 268 0.91 -10.10 -3.40
C VAL A 268 2.41 -10.07 -3.62
N ASP A 269 2.84 -10.18 -4.87
CA ASP A 269 4.27 -10.27 -5.23
C ASP A 269 4.94 -8.89 -5.26
N CYS A 270 4.22 -7.84 -5.65
CA CYS A 270 4.75 -6.48 -5.72
C CYS A 270 3.66 -5.43 -5.47
N VAL A 271 4.00 -4.36 -4.77
CA VAL A 271 3.12 -3.19 -4.60
C VAL A 271 3.75 -1.95 -5.24
N ILE A 272 3.02 -1.30 -6.12
CA ILE A 272 3.37 -0.02 -6.74
C ILE A 272 2.55 1.08 -6.09
N THR A 273 3.21 2.17 -5.68
CA THR A 273 2.51 3.33 -5.11
C THR A 273 2.05 4.31 -6.17
N THR A 274 0.89 4.94 -5.93
CA THR A 274 0.30 5.94 -6.85
C THR A 274 1.17 7.20 -7.01
N GLY A 275 2.03 7.48 -6.01
CA GLY A 275 2.90 8.67 -5.99
C GLY A 275 4.16 8.58 -6.86
N VAL A 276 4.42 7.46 -7.54
CA VAL A 276 5.55 7.37 -8.47
C VAL A 276 5.26 8.26 -9.69
N GLY A 277 6.09 9.28 -9.88
CA GLY A 277 5.83 10.45 -10.74
C GLY A 277 5.67 10.20 -12.24
N PRO A 278 5.50 11.28 -13.03
CA PRO A 278 5.13 11.27 -14.45
C PRO A 278 5.99 10.40 -15.37
N ALA A 279 7.24 10.09 -14.98
CA ALA A 279 8.15 9.28 -15.78
C ALA A 279 7.72 7.80 -15.89
N ALA A 280 7.03 7.25 -14.90
CA ALA A 280 6.57 5.85 -14.93
C ALA A 280 5.27 5.65 -15.72
N LEU A 281 4.46 6.71 -15.87
CA LEU A 281 3.15 6.68 -16.56
C LEU A 281 3.17 7.38 -17.93
N SER A 282 4.27 8.03 -18.30
CA SER A 282 4.41 8.60 -19.65
C SER A 282 4.67 7.47 -20.66
N PRO A 283 3.91 7.39 -21.76
CA PRO A 283 4.31 6.55 -22.88
C PRO A 283 5.69 7.03 -23.35
N CYS A 284 6.64 6.11 -23.53
CA CYS A 284 7.86 6.36 -24.28
C CYS A 284 7.49 6.93 -25.65
N THR A 285 7.44 8.26 -25.77
CA THR A 285 7.48 8.93 -27.07
C THR A 285 8.94 8.93 -27.48
N SER A 286 9.32 7.97 -28.33
CA SER A 286 10.54 8.03 -29.11
C SER A 286 10.49 9.30 -29.97
N ARG A 287 11.11 10.39 -29.49
CA ARG A 287 11.47 11.51 -30.36
C ARG A 287 12.77 11.13 -31.07
N SER A 288 12.64 10.47 -32.22
CA SER A 288 13.65 10.55 -33.26
C SER A 288 13.67 12.00 -33.78
N ARG A 289 14.56 12.83 -33.25
CA ARG A 289 15.00 14.02 -33.99
C ARG A 289 16.01 13.52 -35.02
N ALA A 290 15.49 13.16 -36.18
CA ALA A 290 16.27 13.05 -37.39
C ALA A 290 16.88 14.43 -37.70
N GLN A 291 18.11 14.38 -38.20
CA GLN A 291 18.90 15.50 -38.67
C GLN A 291 18.21 16.22 -39.83
N SER A 292 18.27 17.55 -39.80
CA SER A 292 18.34 18.44 -40.96
C SER A 292 19.07 19.69 -40.44
N GLY A 293 20.30 20.02 -40.80
CA GLY A 293 20.96 19.79 -42.07
C GLY A 293 20.44 20.78 -43.09
N ILE A 294 21.07 21.95 -43.16
CA ILE A 294 21.49 22.72 -44.35
C ILE A 294 21.43 24.23 -44.07
N ALA A 295 22.59 24.86 -44.28
CA ALA A 295 22.90 26.28 -44.55
C ALA A 295 22.47 27.35 -43.54
#